data_AF-A0A0V0QHD5-F1
#
_entry.id   AF-A0A0V0QHD5-F1
#
_cell.length_a   1.000
_cell.length_b   1.000
_cell.length_c   1.000
_cell.angle_alpha   90.00
_cell.angle_beta   90.00
_cell.angle_gamma   90.00
#
_symmetry.space_group_name_H-M   'P 1'
#
loop_
_entity.id
_entity.type
_entity.pdbx_description
1 polymer ?
#
loop_
_entity_poly.entity_id
_entity_poly.type
_entity_poly.pdbx_seq_one_letter_code
_entity_poly.pdbx_strand_id
1 'polypeptide(L)'
;MSADKIITWDELRKHSEQNDIWVCIDGQVFDVSNYLAEHPGGSKILIKHGGKDATKEFQNVGHSSYAISLRDNHKIGVIEQKKPSVQYEKWAKHQLKINTEYTFEEVISHQSKGDIWVVIDRIVYDLSEFANQHPGGKDVLIKTKGTDALKQFQEAKHPESVKKQMKDYQVGIIQQGSQPPPKQMQIDNQIRLYLVIFGILLGFIYTKFFK
;
A
#
# COMPACT_ATOMS: atom_id res chain seq x y z
N MET A 1 13.54 -11.00 22.91
CA MET A 1 12.08 -10.94 22.77
C MET A 1 11.52 -12.22 23.37
N SER A 2 10.54 -12.12 24.26
CA SER A 2 9.81 -13.32 24.73
C SER A 2 9.20 -14.01 23.51
N ALA A 3 9.23 -15.34 23.47
CA ALA A 3 8.47 -16.05 22.45
C ALA A 3 6.99 -15.68 22.59
N ASP A 4 6.32 -15.44 21.45
CA ASP A 4 4.88 -15.18 21.44
C ASP A 4 4.14 -16.38 22.07
N LYS A 5 3.15 -16.10 22.93
CA LYS A 5 2.27 -17.13 23.49
C LYS A 5 1.49 -17.81 22.36
N ILE A 6 1.53 -19.13 22.29
CA ILE A 6 0.74 -19.91 21.34
C ILE A 6 -0.65 -20.15 21.94
N ILE A 7 -1.69 -19.76 21.21
CA ILE A 7 -3.09 -19.87 21.63
C ILE A 7 -3.78 -20.86 20.69
N THR A 8 -4.39 -21.93 21.21
CA THR A 8 -5.09 -22.89 20.34
C THR A 8 -6.43 -22.32 19.85
N TRP A 9 -6.99 -22.90 18.80
CA TRP A 9 -8.33 -22.51 18.33
C TRP A 9 -9.41 -22.79 19.38
N ASP A 10 -9.26 -23.86 20.16
CA ASP A 10 -10.19 -24.19 21.23
C ASP A 10 -10.08 -23.20 22.38
N GLU A 11 -8.89 -22.67 22.64
CA GLU A 11 -8.71 -21.59 23.62
C GLU A 11 -9.33 -20.30 23.11
N LEU A 12 -9.01 -19.85 21.88
CA LEU A 12 -9.57 -18.64 21.29
C LEU A 12 -11.11 -18.61 21.40
N ARG A 13 -11.78 -19.71 21.07
CA ARG A 13 -13.25 -19.80 21.06
C ARG A 13 -13.90 -19.56 22.43
N LYS A 14 -13.17 -19.71 23.53
CA LYS A 14 -13.70 -19.44 24.88
C LYS A 14 -13.86 -17.94 25.14
N HIS A 15 -13.12 -17.11 24.43
CA HIS A 15 -13.07 -15.66 24.61
C HIS A 15 -14.00 -14.96 23.60
N SER A 16 -15.30 -15.20 23.75
CA SER A 16 -16.36 -14.65 22.89
C SER A 16 -17.45 -13.87 23.65
N GLU A 17 -17.26 -13.61 24.94
CA GLU A 17 -18.24 -12.97 25.81
C GLU A 17 -18.00 -11.45 25.91
N GLN A 18 -19.02 -10.65 26.20
CA GLN A 18 -18.94 -9.19 26.09
C GLN A 18 -17.80 -8.52 26.89
N ASN A 19 -17.33 -9.14 27.98
CA ASN A 19 -16.21 -8.67 28.80
C ASN A 19 -14.93 -9.50 28.64
N ASP A 20 -14.93 -10.45 27.70
CA ASP A 20 -13.83 -11.36 27.40
C ASP A 20 -13.86 -11.73 25.90
N ILE A 21 -13.32 -10.83 25.07
CA ILE A 21 -13.35 -10.93 23.60
C ILE A 21 -11.95 -10.97 23.06
N TRP A 22 -11.60 -12.12 22.50
CA TRP A 22 -10.41 -12.25 21.67
C TRP A 22 -10.79 -12.40 20.22
N VAL A 23 -9.97 -11.87 19.34
CA VAL A 23 -10.11 -12.05 17.88
C VAL A 23 -8.79 -12.51 17.29
N CYS A 24 -8.87 -13.42 16.32
CA CYS A 24 -7.73 -13.75 15.49
C CYS A 24 -7.78 -12.89 14.22
N ILE A 25 -6.72 -12.12 13.99
CA ILE A 25 -6.54 -11.37 12.74
C ILE A 25 -5.14 -11.69 12.26
N ASP A 26 -5.04 -12.27 11.08
CA ASP A 26 -3.77 -12.55 10.45
C ASP A 26 -2.87 -13.44 11.34
N GLY A 27 -3.46 -14.53 11.86
CA GLY A 27 -2.78 -15.51 12.71
C GLY A 27 -2.27 -14.95 14.06
N GLN A 28 -2.54 -13.69 14.36
CA GLN A 28 -2.25 -13.06 15.64
C GLN A 28 -3.54 -12.96 16.45
N VAL A 29 -3.43 -13.16 17.75
CA VAL A 29 -4.58 -13.11 18.65
C VAL A 29 -4.50 -11.84 19.48
N PHE A 30 -5.61 -11.11 19.49
CA PHE A 30 -5.75 -9.82 20.15
C PHE A 30 -6.83 -9.90 21.21
N ASP A 31 -6.53 -9.42 22.40
CA ASP A 31 -7.51 -9.20 23.47
C ASP A 31 -8.10 -7.79 23.34
N VAL A 32 -9.32 -7.73 22.84
CA VAL A 32 -10.05 -6.47 22.60
C VAL A 32 -11.10 -6.20 23.67
N SER A 33 -11.08 -6.94 24.79
CA SER A 33 -12.08 -6.84 25.86
C SER A 33 -12.22 -5.41 26.40
N ASN A 34 -11.08 -4.72 26.59
CA ASN A 34 -11.05 -3.35 27.08
C ASN A 34 -11.16 -2.28 25.97
N TYR A 35 -11.21 -2.69 24.70
CA TYR A 35 -11.23 -1.78 23.55
C TYR A 35 -12.62 -1.57 22.95
N LEU A 36 -13.62 -2.32 23.40
CA LEU A 36 -14.94 -2.36 22.77
C LEU A 36 -15.62 -1.00 22.65
N ALA A 37 -15.55 -0.17 23.69
CA ALA A 37 -16.17 1.16 23.72
C ALA A 37 -15.38 2.21 22.93
N GLU A 38 -14.08 1.98 22.75
CA GLU A 38 -13.17 2.88 22.05
C GLU A 38 -13.09 2.59 20.55
N HIS A 39 -13.58 1.42 20.11
CA HIS A 39 -13.57 1.03 18.71
C HIS A 39 -14.49 1.92 17.86
N PRO A 40 -13.95 2.69 16.89
CA PRO A 40 -14.75 3.61 16.07
C PRO A 40 -15.83 2.92 15.23
N GLY A 41 -15.64 1.65 14.86
CA GLY A 41 -16.64 0.83 14.17
C GLY A 41 -17.77 0.32 15.08
N GLY A 42 -17.75 0.71 16.35
CA GLY A 42 -18.69 0.28 17.39
C GLY A 42 -18.33 -1.06 18.02
N SER A 43 -18.77 -1.27 19.27
CA SER A 43 -18.52 -2.51 20.02
C SER A 43 -19.16 -3.75 19.39
N LYS A 44 -20.30 -3.58 18.73
CA LYS A 44 -21.10 -4.70 18.18
C LYS A 44 -20.34 -5.56 17.17
N ILE A 45 -19.46 -4.97 16.36
CA ILE A 45 -18.71 -5.74 15.36
C ILE A 45 -17.62 -6.59 16.02
N LEU A 46 -16.96 -6.08 17.07
CA LEU A 46 -15.99 -6.86 17.83
C LEU A 46 -16.66 -8.02 18.57
N ILE A 47 -17.80 -7.77 19.21
CA ILE A 47 -18.63 -8.82 19.86
C ILE A 47 -19.03 -9.90 18.86
N LYS A 48 -19.50 -9.53 17.66
CA LYS A 48 -19.91 -10.49 16.62
C LYS A 48 -18.78 -11.47 16.23
N HIS A 49 -17.55 -10.99 16.28
CA HIS A 49 -16.36 -11.74 15.85
C HIS A 49 -15.51 -12.27 17.01
N GLY A 50 -15.95 -12.10 18.26
CA GLY A 50 -15.31 -12.70 19.43
C GLY A 50 -15.15 -14.21 19.31
N GLY A 51 -13.98 -14.70 19.67
CA GLY A 51 -13.56 -16.10 19.62
C GLY A 51 -13.36 -16.66 18.20
N LYS A 52 -13.25 -15.80 17.18
CA LYS A 52 -13.18 -16.21 15.77
C LYS A 52 -11.99 -15.59 15.03
N ASP A 53 -11.73 -16.13 13.85
CA ASP A 53 -10.93 -15.46 12.83
C ASP A 53 -11.77 -14.35 12.19
N ALA A 54 -11.30 -13.11 12.33
CA ALA A 54 -11.91 -11.91 11.78
C ALA A 54 -11.04 -11.29 10.67
N THR A 55 -10.04 -12.02 10.16
CA THR A 55 -9.07 -11.52 9.18
C THR A 55 -9.76 -10.96 7.94
N LYS A 56 -10.72 -11.70 7.40
CA LYS A 56 -11.44 -11.31 6.19
C LYS A 56 -12.25 -10.04 6.42
N GLU A 57 -12.98 -9.97 7.54
CA GLU A 57 -13.81 -8.82 7.88
C GLU A 57 -12.96 -7.58 8.18
N PHE A 58 -11.84 -7.75 8.90
CA PHE A 58 -10.90 -6.68 9.17
C PHE A 58 -10.28 -6.12 7.88
N GLN A 59 -9.95 -6.98 6.91
CA GLN A 59 -9.41 -6.59 5.60
C GLN A 59 -10.45 -5.89 4.73
N ASN A 60 -11.68 -6.39 4.68
CA ASN A 60 -12.75 -5.82 3.84
C ASN A 60 -13.12 -4.40 4.24
N VAL A 61 -12.92 -4.02 5.50
CA VAL A 61 -13.19 -2.67 6.00
C VAL A 61 -12.13 -1.66 5.54
N GLY A 62 -10.88 -2.09 5.32
CA GLY A 62 -9.78 -1.19 4.92
C GLY A 62 -9.36 -0.25 6.05
N HIS A 63 -9.05 -0.79 7.23
CA HIS A 63 -8.59 -0.01 8.38
C HIS A 63 -7.34 0.82 8.07
N SER A 64 -7.29 2.06 8.57
CA SER A 64 -6.14 2.95 8.40
C SER A 64 -4.89 2.40 9.11
N SER A 65 -3.72 2.88 8.70
CA SER A 65 -2.43 2.53 9.32
C SER A 65 -2.41 2.79 10.84
N TYR A 66 -3.04 3.88 11.30
CA TYR A 66 -3.19 4.18 12.72
C TYR A 66 -4.00 3.11 13.47
N ALA A 67 -5.12 2.67 12.90
CA ALA A 67 -5.95 1.62 13.49
C ALA A 67 -5.22 0.27 13.56
N ILE A 68 -4.36 -0.02 12.57
CA ILE A 68 -3.50 -1.21 12.57
C ILE A 68 -2.45 -1.12 13.70
N SER A 69 -1.79 0.03 13.89
CA SER A 69 -0.83 0.21 14.99
C SER A 69 -1.48 0.11 16.37
N LEU A 70 -2.69 0.65 16.52
CA LEU A 70 -3.43 0.57 17.78
C LEU A 70 -3.80 -0.87 18.14
N ARG A 71 -4.21 -1.67 17.15
CA ARG A 71 -4.47 -3.11 17.30
C ARG A 71 -3.27 -3.85 17.91
N ASP A 72 -2.05 -3.50 17.53
CA ASP A 72 -0.86 -4.20 18.01
C ASP A 72 -0.62 -4.07 19.52
N ASN A 73 -1.16 -3.01 20.17
CA ASN A 73 -1.17 -2.88 21.63
C ASN A 73 -2.03 -3.95 22.33
N HIS A 74 -2.97 -4.55 21.61
CA HIS A 74 -3.87 -5.58 22.11
C HIS A 74 -3.37 -7.00 21.85
N LYS A 75 -2.20 -7.17 21.22
CA LYS A 75 -1.67 -8.50 20.87
C LYS A 75 -1.30 -9.27 22.13
N ILE A 76 -1.87 -10.47 22.28
CA ILE A 76 -1.60 -11.36 23.41
C ILE A 76 -0.88 -12.65 23.01
N GLY A 77 -0.75 -12.91 21.72
CA GLY A 77 -0.06 -14.08 21.21
C GLY A 77 -0.30 -14.31 19.73
N VAL A 78 0.01 -15.52 19.31
CA VAL A 78 -0.26 -16.03 17.96
C VAL A 78 -1.14 -17.25 18.08
N ILE A 79 -2.06 -17.41 17.13
CA ILE A 79 -2.88 -18.62 17.10
C ILE A 79 -1.95 -19.80 16.82
N GLU A 80 -2.30 -20.99 17.30
CA GLU A 80 -1.62 -22.23 17.00
C GLU A 80 -1.67 -22.45 15.49
N GLN A 81 -0.61 -22.00 14.84
CA GLN A 81 -0.38 -22.24 13.44
C GLN A 81 0.21 -23.64 13.38
N LYS A 82 -0.36 -24.52 12.56
CA LYS A 82 0.43 -25.64 12.03
C LYS A 82 1.47 -25.08 11.05
N LYS A 83 2.47 -24.35 11.58
CA LYS A 83 3.39 -23.39 10.92
C LYS A 83 2.67 -22.34 10.04
N PRO A 84 3.01 -21.04 10.11
CA PRO A 84 2.71 -20.17 8.97
C PRO A 84 3.40 -20.78 7.76
N SER A 85 2.66 -21.00 6.68
CA SER A 85 3.30 -21.38 5.43
C SER A 85 4.26 -20.26 5.01
N VAL A 86 5.39 -20.59 4.38
CA VAL A 86 6.30 -19.62 3.74
C VAL A 86 5.54 -18.65 2.81
N GLN A 87 4.40 -19.11 2.28
CA GLN A 87 3.47 -18.34 1.46
C GLN A 87 2.79 -17.19 2.24
N TYR A 88 2.48 -17.37 3.52
CA TYR A 88 1.83 -16.36 4.36
C TYR A 88 2.76 -15.17 4.67
N GLU A 89 4.02 -15.43 5.01
CA GLU A 89 5.01 -14.36 5.25
C GLU A 89 5.31 -13.54 4.00
N LYS A 90 5.37 -14.20 2.85
CA LYS A 90 5.52 -13.54 1.55
C LYS A 90 4.30 -12.69 1.21
N TRP A 91 3.09 -13.16 1.54
CA TRP A 91 1.84 -12.44 1.35
C TRP A 91 1.75 -11.20 2.26
N ALA A 92 2.10 -11.29 3.55
CA ALA A 92 1.99 -10.17 4.49
C ALA A 92 2.84 -8.96 4.06
N LYS A 93 4.07 -9.21 3.58
CA LYS A 93 4.94 -8.16 3.01
C LYS A 93 4.38 -7.56 1.72
N HIS A 94 3.72 -8.36 0.89
CA HIS A 94 3.08 -7.91 -0.34
C HIS A 94 1.82 -7.07 -0.05
N GLN A 95 1.02 -7.43 0.96
CA GLN A 95 -0.16 -6.66 1.38
C GLN A 95 0.19 -5.30 1.98
N LEU A 96 1.26 -5.23 2.80
CA LEU A 96 1.76 -3.95 3.32
C LEU A 96 2.15 -2.99 2.18
N LYS A 97 2.75 -3.52 1.11
CA LYS A 97 3.06 -2.75 -0.10
C LYS A 97 1.77 -2.26 -0.76
N ILE A 98 0.79 -3.14 -1.00
CA ILE A 98 -0.47 -2.81 -1.70
C ILE A 98 -1.33 -1.75 -0.98
N ASN A 99 -1.37 -1.77 0.36
CA ASN A 99 -2.19 -0.85 1.15
C ASN A 99 -1.52 0.49 1.44
N THR A 100 -0.35 0.75 0.84
CA THR A 100 0.30 2.05 0.96
C THR A 100 -0.45 3.06 0.10
N GLU A 101 -0.87 4.18 0.70
CA GLU A 101 -1.54 5.27 0.00
C GLU A 101 -0.52 6.29 -0.53
N TYR A 102 -0.73 6.76 -1.75
CA TYR A 102 0.08 7.78 -2.41
C TYR A 102 -0.78 8.91 -2.98
N THR A 103 -0.26 10.11 -3.00
CA THR A 103 -0.78 11.22 -3.80
C THR A 103 -0.27 11.13 -5.25
N PHE A 104 -0.97 11.77 -6.19
CA PHE A 104 -0.43 11.92 -7.55
C PHE A 104 0.91 12.66 -7.55
N GLU A 105 1.09 13.65 -6.68
CA GLU A 105 2.34 14.38 -6.48
C GLU A 105 3.50 13.46 -6.08
N GLU A 106 3.27 12.53 -5.15
CA GLU A 106 4.26 11.53 -4.74
C GLU A 106 4.61 10.60 -5.90
N VAL A 107 3.63 10.11 -6.66
CA VAL A 107 3.89 9.28 -7.84
C VAL A 107 4.65 10.07 -8.93
N ILE A 108 4.41 11.37 -9.08
CA ILE A 108 5.17 12.24 -10.01
C ILE A 108 6.62 12.40 -9.58
N SER A 109 6.92 12.32 -8.28
CA SER A 109 8.31 12.37 -7.79
C SER A 109 9.13 11.15 -8.20
N HIS A 110 8.46 10.02 -8.52
CA HIS A 110 9.04 8.78 -9.02
C HIS A 110 9.34 8.82 -10.53
N GLN A 111 10.18 9.77 -10.92
CA GLN A 111 10.59 9.99 -12.31
C GLN A 111 12.11 9.94 -12.51
N SER A 112 12.86 9.39 -11.54
CA SER A 112 14.30 9.22 -11.69
C SER A 112 14.65 8.20 -12.80
N LYS A 113 15.94 8.05 -13.13
CA LYS A 113 16.38 7.13 -14.19
C LYS A 113 16.22 5.69 -13.71
N GLY A 114 15.35 4.92 -14.35
CA GLY A 114 15.07 3.53 -14.01
C GLY A 114 13.89 3.36 -13.04
N ASP A 115 13.38 4.45 -12.49
CA ASP A 115 12.21 4.50 -11.62
C ASP A 115 10.97 4.77 -12.48
N ILE A 116 10.15 3.73 -12.65
CA ILE A 116 9.01 3.77 -13.58
C ILE A 116 7.74 3.47 -12.81
N TRP A 117 7.23 4.50 -12.15
CA TRP A 117 5.94 4.42 -11.47
C TRP A 117 4.83 4.91 -12.37
N VAL A 118 3.68 4.24 -12.38
CA VAL A 118 2.51 4.67 -13.14
C VAL A 118 1.26 4.50 -12.30
N VAL A 119 0.26 5.35 -12.54
CA VAL A 119 -1.09 5.17 -12.01
C VAL A 119 -1.96 4.58 -13.10
N ILE A 120 -2.62 3.46 -12.83
CA ILE A 120 -3.65 2.89 -13.71
C ILE A 120 -4.85 2.57 -12.84
N ASP A 121 -5.99 3.18 -13.15
CA ASP A 121 -7.24 2.97 -12.40
C ASP A 121 -7.07 3.19 -10.89
N ARG A 122 -6.37 4.29 -10.52
CA ARG A 122 -6.02 4.68 -9.13
C ARG A 122 -5.11 3.71 -8.38
N ILE A 123 -4.59 2.68 -9.03
CA ILE A 123 -3.59 1.79 -8.45
C ILE A 123 -2.21 2.27 -8.85
N VAL A 124 -1.28 2.27 -7.90
CA VAL A 124 0.12 2.65 -8.13
C VAL A 124 0.93 1.40 -8.45
N TYR A 125 1.64 1.41 -9.57
CA TYR A 125 2.49 0.32 -10.02
C TYR A 125 3.93 0.77 -10.15
N ASP A 126 4.86 -0.04 -9.66
CA ASP A 126 6.29 0.09 -9.89
C ASP A 126 6.73 -0.90 -10.97
N LEU A 127 6.98 -0.38 -12.18
CA LEU A 127 7.34 -1.15 -13.36
C LEU A 127 8.86 -1.17 -13.62
N SER A 128 9.68 -0.72 -12.65
CA SER A 128 11.12 -0.56 -12.82
C SER A 128 11.80 -1.86 -13.27
N GLU A 129 11.49 -2.98 -12.60
CA GLU A 129 12.03 -4.31 -12.94
C GLU A 129 11.41 -4.90 -14.22
N PHE A 130 10.19 -4.49 -14.56
CA PHE A 130 9.48 -4.96 -15.74
C PHE A 130 9.91 -4.24 -17.02
N ALA A 131 10.49 -3.04 -16.91
CA ALA A 131 10.74 -2.13 -18.01
C ALA A 131 11.38 -2.78 -19.25
N ASN A 132 12.42 -3.59 -19.03
CA ASN A 132 13.17 -4.25 -20.10
C ASN A 132 12.48 -5.50 -20.68
N GLN A 133 11.45 -6.01 -20.00
CA GLN A 133 10.69 -7.19 -20.40
C GLN A 133 9.40 -6.83 -21.14
N HIS A 134 9.04 -5.54 -21.15
CA HIS A 134 7.82 -5.07 -21.78
C HIS A 134 7.82 -5.30 -23.30
N PRO A 135 6.86 -6.06 -23.86
CA PRO A 135 6.83 -6.39 -25.30
C PRO A 135 6.74 -5.19 -26.23
N GLY A 136 6.16 -4.07 -25.78
CA GLY A 136 6.12 -2.80 -26.51
C GLY A 136 7.42 -1.99 -26.43
N GLY A 137 8.47 -2.56 -25.82
CA GLY A 137 9.74 -1.89 -25.51
C GLY A 137 9.67 -1.07 -24.21
N LYS A 138 10.83 -0.76 -23.65
CA LYS A 138 10.93 0.06 -22.41
C LYS A 138 10.54 1.53 -22.63
N ASP A 139 10.72 2.05 -23.84
CA ASP A 139 10.56 3.47 -24.14
C ASP A 139 9.10 3.94 -24.00
N VAL A 140 8.12 3.06 -24.22
CA VAL A 140 6.71 3.41 -24.01
C VAL A 140 6.38 3.58 -22.53
N LEU A 141 7.00 2.78 -21.64
CA LEU A 141 6.82 2.90 -20.19
C LEU A 141 7.56 4.13 -19.63
N ILE A 142 8.75 4.43 -20.16
CA ILE A 142 9.51 5.63 -19.81
C ILE A 142 8.72 6.92 -20.14
N LYS A 143 7.92 6.92 -21.21
CA LYS A 143 7.08 8.07 -21.58
C LYS A 143 5.88 8.28 -20.64
N THR A 144 5.47 7.25 -19.92
CA THR A 144 4.30 7.30 -19.02
C THR A 144 4.66 7.34 -17.54
N LYS A 145 5.95 7.34 -17.17
CA LYS A 145 6.39 7.36 -15.76
C LYS A 145 5.94 8.62 -15.03
N GLY A 146 5.52 8.47 -13.78
CA GLY A 146 4.95 9.53 -12.95
C GLY A 146 3.66 10.13 -13.50
N THR A 147 2.87 9.38 -14.29
CA THR A 147 1.60 9.87 -14.86
C THR A 147 0.44 8.90 -14.63
N ASP A 148 -0.79 9.39 -14.83
CA ASP A 148 -1.97 8.54 -15.03
C ASP A 148 -1.92 7.96 -16.45
N ALA A 149 -1.67 6.66 -16.53
CA ALA A 149 -1.48 5.91 -17.76
C ALA A 149 -2.73 5.10 -18.16
N LEU A 150 -3.87 5.29 -17.49
CA LEU A 150 -5.09 4.50 -17.73
C LEU A 150 -5.51 4.50 -19.21
N LYS A 151 -5.51 5.68 -19.84
CA LYS A 151 -5.91 5.82 -21.24
C LYS A 151 -4.95 5.08 -22.18
N GLN A 152 -3.65 5.28 -22.01
CA GLN A 152 -2.60 4.66 -22.81
C GLN A 152 -2.64 3.13 -22.67
N PHE A 153 -2.91 2.63 -21.46
CA PHE A 153 -3.04 1.21 -21.18
C PHE A 153 -4.23 0.59 -21.91
N GLN A 154 -5.39 1.26 -21.94
CA GLN A 154 -6.59 0.82 -22.64
C GLN A 154 -6.43 0.84 -24.17
N GLU A 155 -5.82 1.89 -24.71
CA GLU A 155 -5.60 2.05 -26.16
C GLU A 155 -4.65 1.00 -26.73
N ALA A 156 -3.69 0.54 -25.93
CA ALA A 156 -2.77 -0.55 -26.29
C ALA A 156 -3.47 -1.92 -26.41
N LYS A 157 -4.74 -2.05 -25.98
CA LYS A 157 -5.56 -3.28 -26.07
C LYS A 157 -4.87 -4.52 -25.51
N HIS A 158 -4.20 -4.38 -24.37
CA HIS A 158 -3.61 -5.50 -23.65
C HIS A 158 -4.68 -6.55 -23.33
N PRO A 159 -4.37 -7.86 -23.44
CA PRO A 159 -5.32 -8.89 -23.04
C PRO A 159 -5.57 -8.87 -21.53
N GLU A 160 -6.72 -9.35 -21.06
CA GLU A 160 -7.09 -9.37 -19.63
C GLU A 160 -6.06 -10.11 -18.76
N SER A 161 -5.31 -11.06 -19.34
CA SER A 161 -4.19 -11.73 -18.67
C SER A 161 -3.13 -10.75 -18.16
N VAL A 162 -2.92 -9.61 -18.84
CA VAL A 162 -1.96 -8.57 -18.42
C VAL A 162 -2.42 -7.90 -17.13
N LYS A 163 -3.71 -7.58 -16.98
CA LYS A 163 -4.23 -6.99 -15.72
C LYS A 163 -4.01 -7.90 -14.53
N LYS A 164 -4.05 -9.22 -14.75
CA LYS A 164 -3.74 -10.20 -13.70
C LYS A 164 -2.25 -10.19 -13.34
N GLN A 165 -1.36 -10.10 -14.33
CA GLN A 165 0.09 -10.00 -14.14
C GLN A 165 0.51 -8.68 -13.48
N MET A 166 -0.18 -7.59 -13.78
CA MET A 166 0.10 -6.27 -13.21
C MET A 166 0.02 -6.23 -11.68
N LYS A 167 -0.78 -7.11 -11.07
CA LYS A 167 -0.90 -7.21 -9.60
C LYS A 167 0.45 -7.45 -8.91
N ASP A 168 1.37 -8.14 -9.58
CA ASP A 168 2.71 -8.42 -9.03
C ASP A 168 3.56 -7.14 -8.91
N TYR A 169 3.23 -6.11 -9.67
CA TYR A 169 3.91 -4.81 -9.70
C TYR A 169 3.18 -3.73 -8.89
N GLN A 170 2.05 -4.06 -8.27
CA GLN A 170 1.30 -3.11 -7.45
C GLN A 170 2.12 -2.73 -6.21
N VAL A 171 2.20 -1.43 -5.94
CA VAL A 171 2.94 -0.87 -4.81
C VAL A 171 2.13 0.05 -3.94
N GLY A 172 0.86 0.30 -4.28
CA GLY A 172 -0.03 1.12 -3.50
C GLY A 172 -1.33 1.48 -4.22
N ILE A 173 -2.05 2.44 -3.65
CA ILE A 173 -3.26 3.05 -4.20
C ILE A 173 -3.17 4.57 -4.10
N ILE A 174 -3.92 5.28 -4.94
CA ILE A 174 -4.04 6.72 -4.83
C ILE A 174 -4.97 7.09 -3.67
N GLN A 175 -4.48 7.95 -2.79
CA GLN A 175 -5.22 8.52 -1.66
C GLN A 175 -6.54 9.13 -2.14
N GLN A 176 -7.61 8.90 -1.37
CA GLN A 176 -8.92 9.47 -1.67
C GLN A 176 -8.84 11.01 -1.77
N GLY A 177 -9.41 11.56 -2.85
CA GLY A 177 -9.41 13.00 -3.09
C GLY A 177 -8.19 13.53 -3.85
N SER A 178 -7.05 12.81 -3.89
CA SER A 178 -5.93 13.17 -4.76
C SER A 178 -6.35 13.05 -6.23
N GLN A 179 -6.04 14.07 -7.03
CA GLN A 179 -6.41 14.17 -8.44
C GLN A 179 -5.15 14.21 -9.32
N PRO A 180 -5.21 13.67 -10.55
CA PRO A 180 -4.11 13.86 -11.48
C PRO A 180 -3.95 15.36 -11.72
N PRO A 181 -2.71 15.88 -11.78
CA PRO A 181 -2.50 17.30 -12.06
C PRO A 181 -3.11 17.66 -13.42
N PRO A 182 -3.66 18.88 -13.58
CA PRO A 182 -4.12 19.35 -14.88
C PRO A 182 -3.03 19.18 -15.94
N LYS A 183 -3.39 18.82 -17.19
CA LYS A 183 -2.43 18.63 -18.30
C LYS A 183 -1.46 19.81 -18.47
N GLN A 184 -1.93 21.03 -18.19
CA GLN A 184 -1.13 22.25 -18.26
C GLN A 184 -0.04 22.28 -17.16
N MET A 185 -0.37 21.77 -15.96
CA MET A 185 0.55 21.68 -14.83
C MET A 185 1.62 20.58 -14.99
N GLN A 186 1.38 19.54 -15.81
CA GLN A 186 2.42 18.53 -16.13
C GLN A 186 3.53 19.12 -17.02
N ILE A 187 3.16 19.98 -17.97
CA ILE A 187 4.09 20.74 -18.82
C ILE A 187 4.79 21.81 -17.97
N ASP A 188 4.04 22.54 -17.14
CA ASP A 188 4.59 23.57 -16.27
C ASP A 188 5.51 23.01 -15.17
N ASN A 189 5.27 21.80 -14.66
CA ASN A 189 6.14 21.15 -13.67
C ASN A 189 7.45 20.69 -14.30
N GLN A 190 7.44 20.15 -15.53
CA GLN A 190 8.69 19.91 -16.28
C GLN A 190 9.45 21.22 -16.47
N ILE A 191 8.77 22.29 -16.93
CA ILE A 191 9.39 23.60 -17.16
C ILE A 191 9.93 24.20 -15.84
N ARG A 192 9.18 24.13 -14.75
CA ARG A 192 9.59 24.62 -13.42
C ARG A 192 10.77 23.84 -12.86
N LEU A 193 10.80 22.52 -12.99
CA LEU A 193 11.95 21.70 -12.58
C LEU A 193 13.20 22.07 -13.39
N TYR A 194 13.07 22.23 -14.72
CA TYR A 194 14.15 22.73 -15.57
C TYR A 194 14.62 24.14 -15.17
N LEU A 195 13.71 25.07 -14.87
CA LEU A 195 14.05 26.44 -14.45
C LEU A 195 14.72 26.48 -13.07
N VAL A 196 14.30 25.64 -12.12
CA VAL A 196 14.95 25.54 -10.80
C VAL A 196 16.35 24.96 -10.93
N ILE A 197 16.52 23.86 -11.67
CA ILE A 197 17.84 23.25 -11.91
C ILE A 197 18.75 24.23 -12.67
N PHE A 198 18.23 24.91 -13.69
CA PHE A 198 18.97 25.89 -14.48
C PHE A 198 19.33 27.14 -13.68
N GLY A 199 18.42 27.63 -12.83
CA GLY A 199 18.67 28.74 -11.92
C GLY A 199 19.75 28.43 -10.87
N ILE A 200 19.74 27.22 -10.30
CA ILE A 200 20.78 26.73 -9.38
C ILE A 200 22.13 26.66 -10.12
N LEU A 201 22.18 26.11 -11.34
CA LEU A 201 23.38 26.04 -12.17
C LEU A 201 23.93 27.43 -12.54
N LEU A 202 23.07 28.36 -12.99
CA LEU A 202 23.46 29.74 -13.29
C LEU A 202 23.96 30.48 -12.05
N GLY A 203 23.29 30.31 -10.91
CA GLY A 203 23.75 30.85 -9.64
C GLY A 203 25.14 30.34 -9.28
N PHE A 204 25.39 29.03 -9.43
CA PHE A 204 26.69 28.41 -9.19
C PHE A 204 27.79 28.95 -10.11
N ILE A 205 27.49 29.08 -11.41
CA ILE A 205 28.40 29.67 -12.41
C ILE A 205 28.68 31.14 -12.06
N TYR A 206 27.65 31.92 -11.72
CA TYR A 206 27.80 33.32 -11.35
C TYR A 206 28.69 33.48 -10.11
N THR A 207 28.44 32.72 -9.03
CA THR A 207 29.30 32.76 -7.83
C THR A 207 30.71 32.26 -8.07
N LYS A 208 30.93 31.36 -9.03
CA LYS A 208 32.24 30.76 -9.28
C LYS A 208 33.12 31.58 -10.23
N PHE A 209 32.51 32.36 -11.12
CA PHE A 209 33.23 33.06 -12.19
C PHE A 209 33.08 34.59 -12.16
N PHE A 210 32.10 35.13 -11.43
CA PHE A 210 31.76 36.56 -11.44
C PHE A 210 31.66 37.18 -10.03
N LYS A 211 32.13 36.48 -9.00
CA LYS A 211 32.38 37.02 -7.66
C LYS A 211 33.87 37.00 -7.34
#